data_AF-A0A2T5H3S0-F1
#
_entry.id   AF-A0A2T5H3S0-F1
#
_cell.length_a   1.000
_cell.length_b   1.000
_cell.length_c   1.000
_cell.angle_alpha   90.00
_cell.angle_beta   90.00
_cell.angle_gamma   90.00
#
_symmetry.space_group_name_H-M   'P 1'
#
loop_
_entity.id
_entity.type
_entity.pdbx_description
1 polymer ?
#
loop_
_entity_poly.entity_id
_entity_poly.type
_entity_poly.pdbx_seq_one_letter_code
_entity_poly.pdbx_strand_id
1 'polypeptide(L)'
;MLALYYKHASAIFPKEGGIVTIWYSNLQVANGSIPDEVNHFLNQDPILIRNAKNLNEQFNYKYLFSECRQNAVFLVGFRQSFYILSHLKTDRSRFDKLICERVMSPYEWTEVI
;
A
#
# COMPACT_ATOMS: atom_id res chain seq x y z
N MET A 1 4.57 -4.25 1.95
CA MET A 1 4.21 -2.92 2.49
C MET A 1 5.26 -2.35 3.43
N LEU A 2 5.70 -3.08 4.45
CA LEU A 2 6.77 -2.62 5.37
C LEU A 2 8.07 -2.20 4.65
N ALA A 3 8.49 -2.96 3.65
CA ALA A 3 9.66 -2.60 2.83
C ALA A 3 9.47 -1.28 2.04
N LEU A 4 8.26 -1.06 1.48
CA LEU A 4 7.94 0.20 0.79
C LEU A 4 7.88 1.38 1.76
N TYR A 5 7.33 1.17 2.96
CA TYR A 5 7.34 2.17 4.02
C TYR A 5 8.78 2.56 4.36
N TYR A 6 9.64 1.59 4.67
CA TYR A 6 11.04 1.84 4.99
C TYR A 6 11.78 2.56 3.86
N LYS A 7 11.56 2.15 2.60
CA LYS A 7 12.19 2.77 1.42
C LYS A 7 11.92 4.27 1.34
N HIS A 8 10.71 4.72 1.64
CA HIS A 8 10.29 6.12 1.44
C HIS A 8 10.29 6.95 2.72
N ALA A 9 10.09 6.33 3.88
CA ALA A 9 10.16 7.01 5.17
C ALA A 9 11.57 7.03 5.76
N SER A 10 12.49 6.19 5.26
CA SER A 10 13.81 5.91 5.85
C SER A 10 13.71 5.56 7.34
N ALA A 11 12.60 4.94 7.74
CA ALA A 11 12.26 4.64 9.12
C ALA A 11 11.58 3.27 9.20
N ILE A 12 11.86 2.54 10.28
CA ILE A 12 11.21 1.27 10.57
C ILE A 12 9.77 1.58 10.99
N PHE A 13 8.81 0.84 10.43
CA PHE A 13 7.40 1.01 10.80
C PHE A 13 7.18 0.54 12.25
N PRO A 14 6.46 1.31 13.10
CA PRO A 14 6.26 0.97 14.51
C PRO A 14 5.51 -0.35 14.71
N LYS A 15 5.78 -1.05 15.81
CA LYS A 15 5.11 -2.32 16.16
C LYS A 15 3.62 -2.10 16.48
N GLU A 16 3.30 -0.94 17.02
CA GLU A 16 1.96 -0.50 17.42
C GLU A 16 1.08 -0.10 16.23
N GLY A 17 1.68 -0.08 15.03
CA GLY A 17 0.98 0.29 13.80
C GLY A 17 0.00 -0.77 13.32
N GLY A 18 -0.80 -0.38 12.32
CA GLY A 18 -1.73 -1.26 11.62
C GLY A 18 -1.57 -1.15 10.11
N ILE A 19 -1.79 -2.26 9.42
CA ILE A 19 -1.80 -2.33 7.97
C ILE A 19 -3.13 -2.92 7.52
N VAL A 20 -3.82 -2.21 6.66
CA VAL A 20 -5.00 -2.71 5.94
C VAL A 20 -4.66 -2.81 4.47
N THR A 21 -5.02 -3.93 3.86
CA THR A 21 -4.76 -4.20 2.46
C THR A 21 -6.02 -4.70 1.78
N ILE A 22 -6.37 -4.09 0.65
CA ILE A 22 -7.46 -4.52 -0.22
C ILE A 22 -6.83 -4.99 -1.52
N TRP A 23 -7.23 -6.17 -1.96
CA TRP A 23 -6.85 -6.74 -3.24
C TRP A 23 -7.98 -6.56 -4.24
N TYR A 24 -7.64 -6.11 -5.44
CA TYR A 24 -8.58 -5.92 -6.54
C TYR A 24 -8.14 -6.74 -7.73
N SER A 25 -9.03 -7.57 -8.26
CA SER A 25 -8.83 -8.19 -9.56
C SER A 25 -8.86 -7.15 -10.67
N ASN A 26 -8.28 -7.48 -11.82
CA ASN A 26 -8.39 -6.65 -13.01
C ASN A 26 -9.84 -6.34 -13.43
N LEU A 27 -10.77 -7.30 -13.25
CA LEU A 27 -12.19 -7.11 -13.54
C LEU A 27 -12.82 -6.08 -12.59
N GLN A 28 -12.49 -6.12 -11.30
CA GLN A 28 -12.95 -5.14 -10.33
C GLN A 28 -12.45 -3.73 -10.69
N VAL A 29 -11.19 -3.62 -11.09
CA VAL A 29 -10.62 -2.33 -11.52
C VAL A 29 -11.27 -1.83 -12.80
N ALA A 30 -11.49 -2.70 -13.79
CA ALA A 30 -12.18 -2.35 -15.03
C ALA A 30 -13.63 -1.88 -14.78
N ASN A 31 -14.26 -2.37 -13.71
CA ASN A 31 -15.59 -1.96 -13.28
C ASN A 31 -15.59 -0.74 -12.33
N GLY A 32 -14.45 -0.08 -12.13
CA GLY A 32 -14.37 1.14 -11.30
C GLY A 32 -14.32 0.90 -9.79
N SER A 33 -13.94 -0.30 -9.33
CA SER A 33 -13.83 -0.58 -7.88
C SER A 33 -12.71 0.21 -7.18
N ILE A 34 -11.77 0.73 -7.97
CA ILE A 34 -10.81 1.75 -7.51
C ILE A 34 -11.27 3.06 -8.15
N PRO A 35 -11.81 4.00 -7.36
CA PRO A 35 -12.21 5.30 -7.90
C PRO A 35 -11.03 6.02 -8.54
N ASP A 36 -11.25 6.65 -9.70
CA ASP A 36 -10.19 7.35 -10.43
C ASP A 36 -9.58 8.49 -9.59
N GLU A 37 -10.34 9.06 -8.66
CA GLU A 37 -9.90 10.08 -7.72
C GLU A 37 -8.76 9.58 -6.83
N VAL A 38 -8.68 8.28 -6.54
CA VAL A 38 -7.56 7.70 -5.77
C VAL A 38 -6.22 7.96 -6.47
N ASN A 39 -6.19 7.90 -7.81
CA ASN A 39 -4.99 8.23 -8.58
C ASN A 39 -4.62 9.71 -8.48
N HIS A 40 -5.58 10.60 -8.22
CA HIS A 40 -5.32 12.03 -8.04
C HIS A 40 -4.69 12.33 -6.68
N PHE A 41 -5.08 11.61 -5.63
CA PHE A 41 -4.50 11.77 -4.30
C PHE A 41 -3.10 11.16 -4.17
N LEU A 42 -2.83 10.06 -4.88
CA LEU A 42 -1.53 9.40 -4.87
C LEU A 42 -0.56 10.07 -5.85
N ASN A 43 0.09 11.12 -5.37
CA ASN A 43 0.92 12.00 -6.21
C ASN A 43 2.38 11.53 -6.41
N GLN A 44 2.85 10.52 -5.67
CA GLN A 44 4.19 9.98 -5.86
C GLN A 44 4.15 8.76 -6.77
N ASP A 45 4.86 8.80 -7.89
CA ASP A 45 4.93 7.72 -8.89
C ASP A 45 6.41 7.45 -9.31
N PRO A 46 7.18 6.75 -8.47
CA PRO A 46 8.60 6.55 -8.69
C PRO A 46 8.87 5.50 -9.79
N ILE A 47 9.85 5.79 -10.64
CA ILE A 47 10.33 4.83 -11.65
C ILE A 47 11.03 3.65 -10.97
N LEU A 48 10.59 2.44 -11.26
CA LEU A 48 11.21 1.22 -10.77
C LEU A 48 12.34 0.76 -11.70
N ILE A 49 13.58 0.83 -11.21
CA ILE A 49 14.77 0.37 -11.94
C ILE A 49 15.44 -0.77 -11.19
N ARG A 50 15.71 -1.88 -11.87
CA ARG A 50 16.53 -3.00 -11.37
C ARG A 50 17.55 -3.39 -12.42
N ASN A 51 18.83 -3.42 -12.06
CA ASN A 51 19.94 -3.76 -12.98
C ASN A 51 19.87 -2.98 -14.31
N ALA A 52 19.71 -1.65 -14.21
CA ALA A 52 19.53 -0.74 -15.35
C ALA A 52 18.30 -0.97 -16.25
N LYS A 53 17.38 -1.87 -15.87
CA LYS A 53 16.11 -2.09 -16.58
C LYS A 53 14.96 -1.39 -15.87
N ASN A 54 14.17 -0.64 -16.62
CA ASN A 54 12.89 -0.10 -16.16
C ASN A 54 11.87 -1.25 -16.06
N LEU A 55 11.20 -1.34 -14.91
CA LEU A 55 10.21 -2.38 -14.62
C LEU A 55 8.77 -1.90 -14.69
N ASN A 56 8.52 -0.64 -15.05
CA ASN A 56 7.18 -0.02 -15.06
C ASN A 56 6.16 -0.75 -15.95
N GLU A 57 6.62 -1.51 -16.94
CA GLU A 57 5.75 -2.35 -17.77
C GLU A 57 5.21 -3.60 -17.05
N GLN A 58 5.86 -4.01 -15.96
CA GLN A 58 5.51 -5.21 -15.19
C GLN A 58 4.96 -4.86 -13.80
N PHE A 59 5.57 -3.86 -13.15
CA PHE A 59 5.24 -3.44 -11.80
C PHE A 59 5.23 -1.91 -11.74
N ASN A 60 4.17 -1.35 -11.19
CA ASN A 60 4.12 0.06 -10.83
C ASN A 60 3.57 0.21 -9.42
N TYR A 61 3.85 1.34 -8.79
CA TYR A 61 3.17 1.71 -7.58
C TYR A 61 3.15 3.21 -7.41
N LYS A 62 2.05 3.71 -6.87
CA LYS A 62 1.93 5.07 -6.39
C LYS A 62 1.81 5.11 -4.88
N TYR A 63 2.20 6.21 -4.27
CA TYR A 63 2.10 6.34 -2.83
C TYR A 63 1.87 7.78 -2.37
N LEU A 64 1.47 7.90 -1.11
CA LEU A 64 1.34 9.16 -0.39
C LEU A 64 1.71 8.93 1.07
N PHE A 65 2.40 9.89 1.67
CA PHE A 65 2.58 9.98 3.12
C PHE A 65 1.85 11.19 3.67
N SER A 66 1.29 11.08 4.87
CA SER A 66 0.91 12.26 5.65
C SER A 66 2.17 13.06 6.04
N GLU A 67 2.04 14.36 6.25
CA GLU A 67 3.14 15.25 6.66
C GLU A 67 3.95 14.70 7.86
N CYS A 68 3.26 14.22 8.90
CA CYS A 68 3.89 13.65 10.09
C CYS A 68 4.33 12.18 9.95
N ARG A 69 4.26 11.59 8.74
CA ARG A 69 4.55 10.17 8.44
C ARG A 69 3.79 9.12 9.28
N GLN A 70 2.72 9.54 9.94
CA GLN A 70 1.86 8.68 10.73
C GLN A 70 0.93 7.82 9.86
N ASN A 71 0.68 8.24 8.62
CA ASN A 71 -0.14 7.52 7.66
C ASN A 71 0.63 7.39 6.34
N ALA A 72 0.49 6.24 5.69
CA ALA A 72 0.98 6.02 4.33
C ALA A 72 -0.03 5.20 3.54
N VAL A 73 -0.21 5.55 2.27
CA VAL A 73 -1.05 4.80 1.33
C VAL A 73 -0.19 4.38 0.16
N PHE A 74 -0.33 3.12 -0.26
CA PHE A 74 0.34 2.55 -1.43
C PHE A 74 -0.70 1.90 -2.34
N LEU A 75 -0.69 2.26 -3.61
CA LEU A 75 -1.41 1.52 -4.65
C LEU A 75 -0.36 0.84 -5.52
N VAL A 76 -0.33 -0.49 -5.51
CA VAL A 76 0.62 -1.30 -6.28
C VAL A 76 -0.12 -2.01 -7.40
N GLY A 77 0.34 -1.86 -8.63
CA GLY A 77 -0.19 -2.55 -9.80
C GLY A 77 0.79 -3.59 -10.33
N PHE A 78 0.25 -4.78 -10.61
CA PHE A 78 0.97 -5.87 -11.26
C PHE A 78 0.48 -5.98 -12.70
N ARG A 79 0.94 -5.06 -13.55
CA ARG A 79 0.50 -4.88 -14.94
C ARG A 79 -1.03 -4.91 -15.06
N GLN A 80 -1.59 -5.97 -15.64
CA GLN A 80 -3.03 -6.15 -15.86
C GLN A 80 -3.60 -7.35 -15.08
N SER A 81 -2.86 -7.85 -14.09
CA SER A 81 -3.30 -9.00 -13.29
C SER A 81 -4.16 -8.56 -12.11
N PHE A 82 -3.64 -7.68 -11.26
CA PHE A 82 -4.34 -7.20 -10.07
C PHE A 82 -3.68 -5.95 -9.49
N TYR A 83 -4.40 -5.33 -8.56
CA TYR A 83 -3.96 -4.16 -7.81
C TYR A 83 -4.08 -4.42 -6.31
N ILE A 84 -3.17 -3.80 -5.56
CA ILE A 84 -3.15 -3.85 -4.11
C ILE A 84 -3.18 -2.41 -3.59
N LEU A 85 -4.25 -2.04 -2.90
CA LEU A 85 -4.31 -0.79 -2.14
C LEU A 85 -4.00 -1.12 -0.68
N SER A 86 -3.00 -0.46 -0.11
CA SER A 86 -2.62 -0.64 1.29
C SER A 86 -2.58 0.70 2.01
N HIS A 87 -3.18 0.73 3.20
CA HIS A 87 -3.14 1.85 4.11
C HIS A 87 -2.43 1.42 5.39
N LEU A 88 -1.41 2.19 5.77
CA LEU A 88 -0.62 1.99 6.97
C LEU A 88 -0.86 3.16 7.91
N LYS A 89 -1.09 2.88 9.19
CA LYS A 89 -1.09 3.88 10.26
C LYS A 89 -0.12 3.46 11.35
N THR A 90 0.71 4.37 11.84
CA THR A 90 1.68 4.10 12.93
C THR A 90 1.01 3.77 14.26
N ASP A 91 -0.28 4.07 14.39
CA ASP A 91 -1.12 3.74 15.53
C ASP A 91 -2.34 2.96 15.03
N ARG A 92 -2.39 1.67 15.37
CA ARG A 92 -3.46 0.75 14.95
C ARG A 92 -4.85 1.20 15.43
N SER A 93 -4.93 1.86 16.58
CA SER A 93 -6.22 2.28 17.15
C SER A 93 -6.95 3.30 16.30
N ARG A 94 -6.25 3.97 15.39
CA ARG A 94 -6.79 4.99 14.48
C ARG A 94 -7.45 4.44 13.23
N PHE A 95 -7.50 3.11 13.05
CA PHE A 95 -8.32 2.52 11.99
C PHE A 95 -9.79 2.52 12.41
N ASP A 96 -10.66 2.87 11.47
CA ASP A 96 -12.09 2.71 11.66
C ASP A 96 -12.42 1.21 11.59
N LYS A 97 -12.85 0.65 12.72
CA LYS A 97 -13.17 -0.78 12.85
C LYS A 97 -14.41 -1.17 12.05
N LEU A 98 -15.30 -0.24 11.74
CA LEU A 98 -16.50 -0.49 10.93
C LEU A 98 -16.15 -0.65 9.45
N ILE A 99 -15.04 -0.06 9.02
CA ILE A 99 -14.60 -0.06 7.62
C ILE A 99 -13.48 -1.09 7.41
N CYS A 100 -12.61 -1.26 8.40
CA CYS A 100 -11.41 -2.08 8.32
C CYS A 100 -11.57 -3.38 9.11
N GLU A 101 -12.23 -4.36 8.51
CA GLU A 101 -12.53 -5.66 9.14
C GLU A 101 -11.27 -6.43 9.58
N ARG A 102 -10.16 -6.29 8.82
CA ARG A 102 -8.90 -7.00 9.10
C ARG A 102 -7.69 -6.06 9.07
N VAL A 103 -7.39 -5.48 10.22
CA VAL A 103 -6.15 -4.73 10.44
C VAL A 103 -5.04 -5.68 10.88
N MET A 104 -4.02 -5.85 10.04
CA MET A 104 -2.84 -6.65 10.34
C MET A 104 -1.87 -5.88 11.25
N SER A 105 -1.31 -6.55 12.25
CA SER A 105 -0.20 -6.01 13.04
C SER A 105 1.11 -6.25 12.31
N PRO A 106 2.04 -5.29 12.30
CA PRO A 106 3.37 -5.51 11.77
C PRO A 106 4.16 -6.47 12.66
N TYR A 107 4.98 -7.33 12.05
CA TYR A 107 5.85 -8.29 12.74
C TYR A 107 5.15 -9.38 13.57
N GLU A 108 3.83 -9.45 13.56
CA GLU A 108 3.08 -10.60 14.05
C GLU A 108 2.96 -11.62 12.92
N TRP A 109 3.90 -12.56 12.91
CA TRP A 109 3.83 -13.74 12.07
C TRP A 109 2.92 -14.75 12.78
N THR A 110 1.68 -14.92 12.31
CA THR A 110 0.93 -16.13 12.66
C THR A 110 1.69 -17.31 12.06
N GLU A 111 2.11 -18.26 12.90
CA GLU A 111 2.62 -19.54 12.43
C GLU A 111 1.56 -20.16 11.51
N VAL A 112 1.85 -20.17 10.21
CA VAL A 112 1.06 -20.92 9.23
C VAL A 112 1.52 -22.36 9.39
N ILE A 113 0.78 -23.12 10.21
CA ILE A 113 0.90 -24.59 10.29
C ILE A 113 0.32 -25.19 9.01
#